data_AF-A0A8S2SFF1-F1
#
_entry.id   AF-A0A8S2SFF1-F1
#
_cell.length_a   1.000
_cell.length_b   1.000
_cell.length_c   1.000
_cell.angle_alpha   90.00
_cell.angle_beta   90.00
_cell.angle_gamma   90.00
#
_symmetry.space_group_name_H-M   'P 1'
#
loop_
_entity.id
_entity.type
_entity.pdbx_description
1 polymer ?
#
loop_
_entity_poly.entity_id
_entity_poly.type
_entity_poly.pdbx_seq_one_letter_code
_entity_poly.pdbx_strand_id
1 'polypeptide(L)'
;KQLQQGKIDIMISHDWPRGVVWYGDTQRLLQRKQYFQQDIYSNQLGSEPLEEVLLQVQPKYWFSAHLHVKFAALVEHTNGNLTHFLALDKCLPGRDFLQVSKINSRN
;
A
#
# COMPACT_ATOMS: atom_id res chain seq x y z
N LYS A 1 5.02 -14.69 17.09
CA LYS A 1 5.23 -13.31 16.62
C LYS A 1 4.34 -12.42 17.48
N GLN A 2 4.91 -11.54 18.31
CA GLN A 2 4.13 -10.76 19.27
C GLN A 2 3.61 -9.50 18.60
N LEU A 3 2.36 -9.54 18.15
CA LEU A 3 1.60 -8.34 17.80
C LEU A 3 1.13 -7.73 19.13
N GLN A 4 1.45 -6.46 19.37
CA GLN A 4 0.94 -5.74 20.54
C GLN A 4 -0.59 -5.69 20.49
N GLN A 5 -1.24 -5.83 21.65
CA GLN A 5 -2.69 -5.65 21.76
C GLN A 5 -3.03 -4.16 21.59
N GLY A 6 -3.67 -3.82 20.48
CA GLY A 6 -4.14 -2.46 20.19
C GLY A 6 -4.40 -2.27 18.70
N LYS A 7 -5.41 -1.45 18.36
CA LYS A 7 -5.74 -1.14 16.97
C LYS A 7 -4.70 -0.17 16.41
N ILE A 8 -3.81 -0.65 15.54
CA ILE A 8 -2.76 0.14 14.88
C ILE A 8 -3.40 1.17 13.92
N ASP A 9 -2.96 2.42 13.97
CA ASP A 9 -3.42 3.47 13.05
C ASP A 9 -2.57 3.52 11.77
N ILE A 10 -1.24 3.44 11.88
CA ILE A 10 -0.32 3.64 10.77
C ILE A 10 0.68 2.48 10.71
N MET A 11 0.80 1.87 9.53
CA MET A 11 1.88 0.96 9.17
C MET A 11 2.74 1.58 8.07
N ILE A 12 4.04 1.28 8.11
CA ILE A 12 5.00 1.72 7.09
C ILE A 12 5.84 0.51 6.69
N SER A 13 5.99 0.31 5.39
CA SER A 13 6.89 -0.68 4.81
C SER A 13 7.68 -0.08 3.66
N HIS A 14 8.82 -0.66 3.30
CA HIS A 14 9.54 -0.21 2.11
C HIS A 14 8.81 -0.67 0.84
N ASP A 15 8.59 -1.99 0.73
CA ASP A 15 7.87 -2.59 -0.40
C ASP A 15 6.35 -2.62 -0.17
N TRP A 16 5.59 -2.93 -1.21
CA TRP A 16 4.13 -2.98 -1.18
C TRP A 16 3.66 -4.33 -0.63
N PRO A 17 2.55 -4.39 0.12
CA PRO A 17 1.84 -5.65 0.34
C PRO A 17 1.48 -6.27 -1.02
N ARG A 18 1.78 -7.56 -1.18
CA ARG A 18 1.42 -8.28 -2.40
C ARG A 18 -0.09 -8.19 -2.63
N GLY A 19 -0.50 -8.02 -3.89
CA GLY A 19 -1.91 -7.91 -4.28
C GLY A 19 -2.59 -6.57 -3.99
N VAL A 20 -1.95 -5.62 -3.29
CA VAL A 20 -2.55 -4.30 -2.98
C VAL A 20 -2.97 -3.50 -4.23
N VAL A 21 -2.35 -3.80 -5.37
CA VAL A 21 -2.71 -3.22 -6.68
C VAL A 21 -4.17 -3.40 -7.03
N TRP A 22 -4.77 -4.54 -6.66
CA TRP A 22 -6.16 -4.86 -6.99
C TRP A 22 -7.19 -3.99 -6.26
N TYR A 23 -6.73 -3.22 -5.27
CA TYR A 23 -7.56 -2.30 -4.49
C TYR A 23 -7.43 -0.83 -4.96
N GLY A 24 -6.79 -0.59 -6.11
CA GLY A 24 -6.65 0.73 -6.71
C GLY A 24 -6.83 0.70 -8.24
N ASP A 25 -6.37 1.75 -8.91
CA ASP A 25 -6.48 1.86 -10.38
C ASP A 25 -5.33 1.12 -11.07
N THR A 26 -5.43 -0.22 -11.14
CA THR A 26 -4.43 -1.08 -11.80
C THR A 26 -4.26 -0.72 -13.28
N GLN A 27 -5.32 -0.28 -13.96
CA GLN A 27 -5.24 0.09 -15.37
C GLN A 27 -4.33 1.31 -15.56
N ARG A 28 -4.53 2.37 -14.76
CA ARG A 28 -3.65 3.55 -14.78
C ARG A 28 -2.23 3.23 -14.33
N LEU A 29 -2.06 2.31 -13.38
CA LEU A 29 -0.73 1.82 -12.98
C LEU A 29 -0.02 1.17 -14.18
N LEU A 30 -0.70 0.25 -14.88
CA LEU A 30 -0.15 -0.46 -16.04
C LEU A 30 0.08 0.46 -17.24
N GLN A 31 -0.73 1.50 -17.44
CA GLN A 31 -0.46 2.54 -18.45
C GLN A 31 0.89 3.25 -18.20
N ARG A 32 1.27 3.47 -16.94
CA ARG A 32 2.55 4.09 -16.56
C ARG A 32 3.70 3.09 -16.49
N LYS A 33 3.40 1.83 -16.14
CA LYS A 33 4.37 0.80 -15.72
C LYS A 33 3.97 -0.56 -16.32
N GLN A 34 3.93 -0.64 -17.64
CA GLN A 34 3.47 -1.85 -18.37
C GLN A 34 4.20 -3.13 -17.95
N TYR A 35 5.48 -3.02 -17.58
CA TYR A 35 6.29 -4.16 -17.15
C TYR A 35 5.84 -4.80 -15.82
N PHE A 36 4.99 -4.14 -15.02
CA PHE A 36 4.37 -4.77 -13.85
C PHE A 36 3.29 -5.79 -14.21
N GLN A 37 2.82 -5.82 -15.46
CA GLN A 37 1.70 -6.67 -15.86
C GLN A 37 1.92 -8.14 -15.51
N GLN A 38 3.10 -8.68 -15.85
CA GLN A 38 3.41 -10.08 -15.57
C GLN A 38 3.40 -10.37 -14.07
N ASP A 39 4.08 -9.54 -13.27
CA ASP A 39 4.19 -9.74 -11.82
C ASP A 39 2.86 -9.54 -11.09
N ILE A 40 1.99 -8.66 -11.61
CA ILE A 40 0.65 -8.47 -11.07
C ILE A 40 -0.21 -9.72 -11.30
N TYR A 41 -0.25 -10.23 -12.54
CA TYR A 41 -1.08 -11.38 -12.88
C TYR A 41 -0.52 -12.71 -12.36
N SER A 42 0.80 -12.83 -12.20
CA SER A 42 1.45 -13.99 -11.59
C SER A 42 1.47 -13.92 -10.06
N ASN A 43 0.90 -12.86 -9.47
CA ASN A 43 0.85 -12.64 -8.03
C ASN A 43 2.27 -12.66 -7.40
N GLN A 44 3.17 -11.86 -7.97
CA GLN A 44 4.55 -11.67 -7.54
C GLN A 44 4.93 -10.21 -7.29
N LEU A 45 4.08 -9.24 -7.68
CA LEU A 45 4.34 -7.84 -7.39
C LEU A 45 4.12 -7.52 -5.90
N GLY A 46 5.20 -7.16 -5.21
CA GLY A 46 5.22 -6.82 -3.79
C GLY A 46 5.58 -8.00 -2.89
N SER A 47 5.36 -7.83 -1.59
CA SER A 47 5.82 -8.75 -0.55
C SER A 47 4.66 -9.53 0.06
N GLU A 48 4.73 -10.86 -0.02
CA GLU A 48 3.77 -11.79 0.61
C GLU A 48 3.71 -11.67 2.13
N PRO A 49 4.83 -11.61 2.88
CA PRO A 49 4.76 -11.35 4.33
C PRO A 49 4.05 -10.04 4.69
N LEU A 50 4.15 -9.01 3.84
CA LEU A 50 3.46 -7.74 4.07
C LEU A 50 1.96 -7.83 3.78
N GLU A 51 1.54 -8.68 2.83
CA GLU A 51 0.12 -9.01 2.62
C GLU A 51 -0.48 -9.68 3.86
N GLU A 52 0.20 -10.69 4.42
CA GLU A 52 -0.24 -11.34 5.65
C GLU A 52 -0.42 -10.34 6.80
N VAL A 53 0.56 -9.44 6.97
CA VAL A 53 0.51 -8.40 8.00
C VAL A 53 -0.61 -7.39 7.73
N LEU A 54 -0.83 -6.98 6.48
CA LEU A 54 -1.91 -6.08 6.10
C LEU A 54 -3.28 -6.67 6.47
N LEU A 55 -3.52 -7.94 6.12
CA LEU A 55 -4.78 -8.62 6.36
C LEU A 55 -5.03 -8.93 7.84
N GLN A 56 -3.97 -9.18 8.63
CA GLN A 56 -4.07 -9.45 10.06
C GLN A 56 -4.20 -8.17 10.90
N VAL A 57 -3.38 -7.16 10.62
CA VAL A 57 -3.28 -5.95 11.44
C VAL A 57 -4.35 -4.92 11.07
N GLN A 58 -4.72 -4.84 9.80
CA GLN A 58 -5.77 -3.94 9.29
C GLN A 58 -5.63 -2.49 9.79
N PRO A 59 -4.45 -1.85 9.60
CA PRO A 59 -4.24 -0.49 10.07
C PRO A 59 -5.12 0.50 9.31
N LYS A 60 -5.40 1.68 9.87
CA LYS A 60 -6.15 2.70 9.11
C LYS A 60 -5.37 3.19 7.88
N TYR A 61 -4.05 3.30 8.00
CA TYR A 61 -3.16 3.78 6.95
C TYR A 61 -1.99 2.81 6.75
N TRP A 62 -1.62 2.59 5.50
CA TRP A 62 -0.41 1.87 5.11
C TRP A 62 0.39 2.69 4.10
N PHE A 63 1.64 2.98 4.42
CA PHE A 63 2.54 3.74 3.55
C PHE A 63 3.67 2.88 3.02
N SER A 64 3.92 2.96 1.71
CA SER A 64 4.99 2.21 1.04
C SER A 64 5.80 3.07 0.06
N ALA A 65 6.90 2.52 -0.44
CA ALA A 65 7.75 3.14 -1.45
C ALA A 65 8.21 2.08 -2.47
N HIS A 66 9.51 2.04 -2.79
CA HIS A 66 10.18 1.03 -3.62
C HIS A 66 9.87 1.02 -5.12
N LEU A 67 8.60 0.91 -5.52
CA LEU A 67 8.21 0.69 -6.92
C LEU A 67 8.28 1.93 -7.82
N HIS A 68 8.74 3.06 -7.28
CA HIS A 68 8.96 4.33 -7.99
C HIS A 68 7.74 4.75 -8.84
N VAL A 69 6.58 4.76 -8.19
CA VAL A 69 5.31 5.23 -8.72
C VAL A 69 4.39 5.62 -7.56
N LYS A 70 3.75 6.78 -7.65
CA LYS A 70 2.66 7.11 -6.73
C LYS A 70 1.43 6.27 -7.04
N PHE A 71 0.92 5.58 -6.05
CA PHE A 71 -0.25 4.72 -6.18
C PHE A 71 -1.06 4.76 -4.89
N ALA A 72 -2.38 4.89 -5.03
CA ALA A 72 -3.31 4.89 -3.92
C ALA A 72 -4.31 3.74 -4.11
N ALA A 73 -4.63 3.08 -3.00
CA ALA A 73 -5.59 1.99 -2.96
C ALA A 73 -6.41 2.05 -1.66
N LEU A 74 -7.62 1.51 -1.71
CA LEU A 74 -8.50 1.37 -0.55
C LEU A 74 -8.76 -0.11 -0.32
N VAL A 75 -8.09 -0.68 0.68
CA VAL A 75 -8.19 -2.10 1.01
C VAL A 75 -9.38 -2.29 1.94
N GLU A 76 -10.43 -2.94 1.45
CA GLU A 76 -11.57 -3.37 2.24
C GLU A 76 -11.30 -4.76 2.82
N HIS A 77 -11.32 -4.84 4.15
CA HIS A 77 -11.15 -6.08 4.91
C HIS A 77 -12.48 -6.79 5.09
N THR A 78 -12.45 -8.09 5.36
CA THR A 78 -13.64 -8.94 5.48
C THR A 78 -14.63 -8.52 6.57
N ASN A 79 -14.19 -7.76 7.57
CA ASN A 79 -15.01 -7.23 8.66
C ASN A 79 -15.47 -5.78 8.41
N GLY A 80 -15.29 -5.25 7.18
CA GLY A 80 -15.64 -3.89 6.80
C GLY A 80 -14.65 -2.81 7.25
N ASN A 81 -13.53 -3.19 7.89
CA ASN A 81 -12.45 -2.22 8.11
C ASN A 81 -11.85 -1.78 6.78
N LEU A 82 -11.36 -0.54 6.75
CA LEU A 82 -10.69 0.03 5.59
C LEU A 82 -9.24 0.38 5.94
N THR A 83 -8.32 0.01 5.06
CA THR A 83 -6.94 0.52 5.06
C THR A 83 -6.71 1.42 3.85
N HIS A 84 -6.34 2.67 4.12
CA HIS A 84 -5.90 3.59 3.09
C HIS A 84 -4.43 3.33 2.77
N PHE A 85 -4.16 2.76 1.60
CA PHE A 85 -2.80 2.52 1.12
C PHE A 85 -2.31 3.69 0.26
N LEU A 86 -1.07 4.11 0.50
CA LEU A 86 -0.39 5.08 -0.35
C LEU A 86 1.09 4.69 -0.54
N ALA A 87 1.48 4.54 -1.80
CA ALA A 87 2.87 4.48 -2.20
C ALA A 87 3.30 5.80 -2.87
N LEU A 88 4.57 6.18 -2.69
CA LEU A 88 5.16 7.38 -3.29
C LEU A 88 6.26 7.04 -4.29
N ASP A 89 6.49 7.97 -5.21
CA ASP A 89 7.56 7.88 -6.23
C ASP A 89 8.93 8.25 -5.64
N LYS A 90 10.00 8.04 -6.43
CA LYS A 90 11.36 8.44 -6.07
C LYS A 90 11.49 9.97 -6.15
N CYS A 91 12.30 10.54 -5.26
CA CYS A 91 12.64 11.97 -5.19
C CYS A 91 13.43 12.45 -6.43
N LEU A 92 12.76 12.54 -7.57
CA LEU A 92 13.28 13.03 -8.84
C LEU A 92 12.40 14.18 -9.36
N PRO A 93 12.96 15.11 -10.15
CA PRO A 93 12.19 16.21 -10.74
C PRO A 93 10.95 15.73 -11.50
N GLY A 94 9.83 16.43 -11.29
CA GLY A 94 8.56 16.15 -11.98
C GLY A 94 7.83 14.88 -11.53
N ARG A 95 8.21 14.27 -10.40
CA ARG A 95 7.55 13.06 -9.87
C ARG A 95 6.77 13.32 -8.60
N ASP A 96 5.76 12.48 -8.37
CA ASP A 96 4.87 12.56 -7.21
C ASP A 96 5.50 11.88 -5.97
N PHE A 97 6.65 12.40 -5.51
CA PHE A 97 7.42 11.80 -4.41
C PHE A 97 7.04 12.28 -3.00
N LEU A 98 6.23 13.34 -2.89
CA LEU A 98 5.84 13.93 -1.61
C LEU A 98 4.31 13.98 -1.48
N GLN A 99 3.82 13.56 -0.32
CA GLN A 99 2.43 13.74 0.11
C GLN A 99 2.42 14.24 1.55
N VAL A 100 1.67 15.32 1.80
CA VAL A 100 1.36 15.79 3.15
C VAL A 100 -0.06 15.34 3.49
N SER A 101 -0.22 14.65 4.61
CA SER A 101 -1.51 14.13 5.07
C SER A 101 -1.71 14.51 6.54
N LYS A 102 -2.89 15.03 6.86
CA LYS A 102 -3.30 15.28 8.24
C LYS A 102 -3.93 14.01 8.81
N ILE A 103 -3.36 13.50 9.91
CA ILE A 103 -3.89 12.34 10.62
C ILE A 103 -4.27 12.81 12.03
N ASN A 104 -5.52 12.61 12.41
CA ASN A 104 -6.00 12.97 13.75
C ASN A 104 -5.58 11.89 14.75
N SER A 105 -5.08 12.30 15.91
CA SER A 105 -4.87 11.38 17.03
C SER A 105 -6.22 10.87 17.53
N ARG A 106 -6.23 9.63 18.04
CA ARG A 106 -7.35 9.18 18.87
C ARG A 106 -7.17 9.88 20.23
N ASN A 107 -8.18 10.63 20.66
CA ASN A 107 -8.26 11.13 22.03
C ASN A 107 -8.57 9.99 22.99
#